data_AF-A0AAU2Y4G5-F1
#
_entry.id   AF-A0AAU2Y4G5-F1
#
_cell.length_a   1.000
_cell.length_b   1.000
_cell.length_c   1.000
_cell.angle_alpha   90.00
_cell.angle_beta   90.00
_cell.angle_gamma   90.00
#
_symmetry.space_group_name_H-M   'P 1'
#
loop_
_entity.id
_entity.type
_entity.pdbx_description
1 polymer ?
#
loop_
_entity_poly.entity_id
_entity_poly.type
_entity_poly.pdbx_seq_one_letter_code
_entity_poly.pdbx_strand_id
1 'polypeptide(L)'
;MTTRLDHVGVNVRDLAAQTAWYTEAFGLKSVFEFHLEGPGLSGIVLAHPHGWRIELLARPGSVPGLRAPDPLTAALTEGYGHFAVTTPELDPVYQALVAHGAGEAVPPGPSPEPGIRMAWVTDPEGNLIELIEKNAE
;
A
#
# COMPACT_ATOMS: atom_id res chain seq x y z
N MET A 1 -23.16 -6.68 15.21
CA MET A 1 -22.33 -5.46 15.18
C MET A 1 -22.13 -5.08 13.73
N THR A 2 -22.34 -3.80 13.38
CA THR A 2 -22.14 -3.31 12.01
C THR A 2 -20.85 -2.51 11.96
N THR A 3 -19.80 -3.06 11.34
CA THR A 3 -18.50 -2.42 11.15
C THR A 3 -18.07 -2.58 9.69
N ARG A 4 -17.27 -1.63 9.18
CA ARG A 4 -16.67 -1.67 7.83
C ARG A 4 -15.24 -1.16 7.93
N LEU A 5 -14.36 -1.65 7.06
CA LEU A 5 -13.02 -1.11 6.90
C LEU A 5 -13.11 0.36 6.46
N ASP A 6 -12.45 1.27 7.18
CA ASP A 6 -12.40 2.68 6.81
C ASP A 6 -11.17 3.01 5.97
N HIS A 7 -9.98 2.61 6.44
CA HIS A 7 -8.70 2.80 5.78
C HIS A 7 -7.64 1.83 6.33
N VAL A 8 -6.48 1.82 5.67
CA VAL A 8 -5.25 1.19 6.15
C VAL A 8 -4.25 2.28 6.54
N GLY A 9 -3.65 2.20 7.73
CA GLY A 9 -2.62 3.14 8.18
C GLY A 9 -1.22 2.66 7.86
N VAL A 10 -0.39 3.53 7.28
CA VAL A 10 1.03 3.25 6.96
C VAL A 10 1.89 4.39 7.49
N ASN A 11 2.84 4.03 8.36
CA ASN A 11 3.83 4.97 8.86
C ASN A 11 4.96 5.10 7.84
N VAL A 12 5.26 6.33 7.46
CA VAL A 12 6.24 6.66 6.42
C VAL A 12 7.28 7.65 6.94
N ARG A 13 8.47 7.58 6.37
CA ARG A 13 9.57 8.51 6.64
C ARG A 13 9.33 9.84 5.93
N ASP A 14 8.91 9.82 4.68
CA ASP A 14 8.70 11.01 3.86
C ASP A 14 7.23 11.08 3.39
N LEU A 15 6.43 11.89 4.09
CA LEU A 15 5.00 12.03 3.81
C LEU A 15 4.74 12.56 2.40
N ALA A 16 5.55 13.51 1.94
CA ALA A 16 5.36 14.16 0.65
C ALA A 16 5.71 13.21 -0.49
N ALA A 17 6.84 12.51 -0.41
CA ALA A 17 7.26 11.55 -1.42
C ALA A 17 6.26 10.39 -1.54
N GLN A 18 5.79 9.86 -0.40
CA GLN A 18 4.83 8.75 -0.39
C GLN A 18 3.46 9.19 -0.89
N THR A 19 3.01 10.39 -0.51
CA THR A 19 1.77 10.97 -1.04
C THR A 19 1.82 11.10 -2.56
N ALA A 20 2.90 11.66 -3.10
CA ALA A 20 3.08 11.79 -4.54
C ALA A 20 3.05 10.43 -5.24
N TRP A 21 3.77 9.44 -4.71
CA TRP A 21 3.79 8.11 -5.29
C TRP A 21 2.40 7.44 -5.28
N TYR A 22 1.69 7.43 -4.16
CA TYR A 22 0.35 6.83 -4.10
C TYR A 22 -0.66 7.56 -5.00
N THR A 23 -0.53 8.89 -5.16
CA THR A 23 -1.36 9.65 -6.08
C THR A 23 -1.04 9.34 -7.55
N GLU A 24 0.23 9.23 -7.93
CA GLU A 24 0.64 8.98 -9.31
C GLU A 24 0.44 7.52 -9.71
N ALA A 25 0.86 6.58 -8.86
CA ALA A 25 0.90 5.15 -9.16
C ALA A 25 -0.49 4.49 -9.08
N PHE A 26 -1.34 4.93 -8.15
CA PHE A 26 -2.70 4.38 -7.95
C PHE A 26 -3.83 5.37 -8.25
N GLY A 27 -3.53 6.61 -8.64
CA GLY A 27 -4.56 7.62 -8.90
C GLY A 27 -5.31 8.09 -7.64
N LEU A 28 -4.73 7.91 -6.44
CA LEU A 28 -5.39 8.32 -5.19
C LEU A 28 -5.43 9.84 -5.03
N LYS A 29 -6.45 10.32 -4.32
CA LYS A 29 -6.65 11.75 -4.05
C LYS A 29 -6.66 12.03 -2.56
N SER A 30 -6.03 13.13 -2.14
CA SER A 30 -6.14 13.66 -0.78
C SER A 30 -7.60 13.95 -0.45
N VAL A 31 -8.06 13.43 0.69
CA VAL A 31 -9.40 13.69 1.22
C VAL A 31 -9.38 14.29 2.62
N PHE A 32 -8.25 14.20 3.33
CA PHE A 32 -8.08 14.77 4.66
C PHE A 32 -6.61 14.90 5.00
N GLU A 33 -6.18 16.05 5.53
CA GLU A 33 -4.81 16.32 5.96
C GLU A 33 -4.83 16.90 7.38
N PHE A 34 -3.84 16.54 8.20
CA PHE A 34 -3.72 17.04 9.56
C PHE A 34 -2.28 17.10 10.06
N HIS A 35 -2.08 17.93 11.08
CA HIS A 35 -0.83 18.02 11.83
C HIS A 35 -1.11 18.14 13.34
N LEU A 36 -0.39 17.35 14.14
CA LEU A 36 -0.43 17.38 15.60
C LEU A 36 0.89 17.94 16.14
N GLU A 37 0.85 19.22 16.52
CA GLU A 37 2.03 19.98 17.00
C GLU A 37 2.79 19.26 18.13
N GLY A 38 2.08 18.79 19.17
CA GLY A 38 2.72 18.20 20.35
C GLY A 38 3.54 16.93 20.04
N PRO A 39 2.95 15.91 19.40
CA PRO A 39 3.69 14.72 18.95
C PRO A 39 4.64 14.96 17.77
N GLY A 40 4.47 16.07 17.03
CA GLY A 40 5.12 16.30 15.74
C GLY A 40 4.66 15.33 14.66
N LEU A 41 3.40 14.88 14.71
CA LEU A 41 2.83 13.90 13.78
C LEU A 41 2.08 14.62 12.66
N SER A 42 2.42 14.35 11.41
CA SER A 42 1.65 14.78 10.25
C SER A 42 0.97 13.57 9.61
N GLY A 43 -0.24 13.76 9.09
CA GLY A 43 -0.98 12.70 8.42
C GLY A 43 -1.81 13.20 7.24
N ILE A 44 -2.03 12.29 6.30
CA ILE A 44 -2.87 12.51 5.13
C ILE A 44 -3.63 11.22 4.80
N VAL A 45 -4.92 11.36 4.52
CA VAL A 45 -5.75 10.26 4.04
C VAL A 45 -5.96 10.44 2.54
N LEU A 46 -5.61 9.39 1.79
CA LEU A 46 -5.80 9.29 0.36
C LEU A 46 -6.93 8.30 0.05
N ALA A 47 -7.74 8.59 -0.96
CA ALA A 47 -8.87 7.75 -1.37
C ALA A 47 -8.83 7.45 -2.86
N HIS A 48 -9.15 6.19 -3.20
CA HIS A 48 -9.44 5.80 -4.57
C HIS A 48 -10.90 6.11 -4.91
N PRO A 49 -11.24 6.47 -6.17
CA PRO A 49 -12.63 6.60 -6.61
C PRO A 49 -13.53 5.37 -6.37
N HIS A 50 -12.93 4.20 -6.21
CA HIS A 50 -13.62 2.93 -5.89
C HIS A 50 -13.69 2.62 -4.38
N GLY A 51 -13.32 3.58 -3.52
CA GLY A 51 -13.71 3.58 -2.11
C GLY A 51 -12.74 2.96 -1.11
N TRP A 52 -11.58 2.45 -1.53
CA TRP A 52 -10.50 2.09 -0.60
C TRP A 52 -9.65 3.33 -0.26
N ARG A 53 -9.08 3.32 0.95
CA ARG A 53 -8.36 4.47 1.52
C ARG A 53 -7.11 4.03 2.24
N ILE A 54 -6.09 4.88 2.19
CA ILE A 54 -4.84 4.73 2.94
C ILE A 54 -4.57 6.01 3.73
N GLU A 55 -4.18 5.87 4.99
CA GLU A 55 -3.70 6.95 5.84
C GLU A 55 -2.18 6.86 5.93
N LEU A 56 -1.49 7.89 5.46
CA LEU A 56 -0.04 8.00 5.57
C LEU A 56 0.28 8.88 6.77
N LEU A 57 1.21 8.43 7.62
CA LEU A 57 1.59 9.09 8.86
C LEU A 57 3.11 9.28 8.91
N ALA A 58 3.57 10.50 9.14
CA ALA A 58 4.99 10.80 9.29
C ALA A 58 5.27 11.54 10.59
N ARG A 59 6.34 11.13 11.27
CA ARG A 59 6.80 11.75 12.52
C ARG A 59 8.33 11.83 12.55
N PRO A 60 8.92 12.99 12.87
CA PRO A 60 10.36 13.12 13.03
C PRO A 60 10.91 12.13 14.05
N GLY A 61 12.06 11.53 13.72
CA GLY A 61 12.71 10.52 14.56
C GLY A 61 12.11 9.12 14.46
N SER A 62 11.16 8.87 13.53
CA SER A 62 10.76 7.51 13.21
C SER A 62 11.95 6.70 12.70
N VAL A 63 11.95 5.40 13.01
CA VAL A 63 12.93 4.43 12.49
C VAL A 63 12.20 3.41 11.63
N PRO A 64 12.83 2.88 10.57
CA PRO A 64 12.23 1.84 9.76
C PRO A 64 11.78 0.63 10.59
N GLY A 65 10.56 0.14 10.32
CA GLY A 65 10.10 -1.17 10.78
C GLY A 65 10.61 -2.30 9.89
N LEU A 66 9.93 -3.45 9.93
CA LEU A 66 10.21 -4.57 9.04
C LEU A 66 10.05 -4.16 7.57
N ARG A 67 11.07 -4.42 6.75
CA ARG A 67 11.06 -4.24 5.29
C ARG A 67 11.50 -5.55 4.66
N ALA A 68 10.58 -6.51 4.60
CA ALA A 68 10.85 -7.82 4.04
C ALA A 68 10.89 -7.73 2.49
N PRO A 69 11.79 -8.48 1.83
CA PRO A 69 11.88 -8.48 0.37
C PRO A 69 10.68 -9.14 -0.31
N ASP A 70 9.95 -10.00 0.40
CA ASP A 70 8.84 -10.79 -0.12
C ASP A 70 7.86 -11.19 1.00
N PRO A 71 6.61 -11.58 0.68
CA PRO A 71 5.59 -11.92 1.67
C PRO A 71 5.90 -13.17 2.51
N LEU A 72 6.68 -14.14 2.00
CA LEU A 72 7.04 -15.33 2.78
C LEU A 72 8.06 -14.99 3.86
N THR A 73 9.04 -14.15 3.53
CA THR A 73 9.99 -13.61 4.52
C THR A 73 9.26 -12.71 5.53
N ALA A 74 8.30 -11.88 5.08
CA ALA A 74 7.49 -11.04 5.97
C ALA A 74 6.73 -11.87 7.02
N ALA A 75 6.19 -13.02 6.62
CA ALA A 75 5.43 -13.93 7.49
C ALA A 75 6.26 -14.57 8.63
N LEU A 76 7.59 -14.41 8.65
CA LEU A 76 8.43 -14.83 9.78
C LEU A 76 8.31 -13.90 10.99
N THR A 77 7.67 -12.74 10.85
CA THR A 77 7.45 -11.78 11.94
C THR A 77 5.96 -11.56 12.15
N GLU A 78 5.47 -11.86 13.36
CA GLU A 78 4.08 -11.61 13.73
C GLU A 78 3.79 -10.09 13.79
N GLY A 79 2.67 -9.67 13.21
CA GLY A 79 2.27 -8.26 13.17
C GLY A 79 1.50 -7.90 11.90
N TYR A 80 1.43 -6.60 11.64
CA TYR A 80 0.87 -6.09 10.38
C TYR A 80 1.84 -6.36 9.22
N GLY A 81 1.35 -6.96 8.13
CA GLY A 81 2.20 -7.39 7.01
C GLY A 81 2.04 -6.56 5.74
N HIS A 82 0.81 -6.32 5.29
CA HIS A 82 0.50 -5.68 4.01
C HIS A 82 -0.98 -5.28 3.96
N PHE A 83 -1.36 -4.59 2.88
CA PHE A 83 -2.74 -4.54 2.42
C PHE A 83 -2.83 -5.05 0.99
N ALA A 84 -4.05 -5.44 0.60
CA ALA A 84 -4.32 -5.99 -0.71
C ALA A 84 -5.34 -5.12 -1.45
N VAL A 85 -5.15 -5.00 -2.76
CA VAL A 85 -6.10 -4.37 -3.68
C VAL A 85 -6.41 -5.31 -4.83
N THR A 86 -7.60 -5.18 -5.40
CA THR A 86 -8.01 -5.95 -6.58
C THR A 86 -7.86 -5.13 -7.85
N THR A 87 -7.51 -5.81 -8.94
CA THR A 87 -7.46 -5.24 -10.29
C THR A 87 -8.04 -6.25 -11.29
N PRO A 88 -8.75 -5.81 -12.33
CA PRO A 88 -9.21 -6.71 -13.40
C PRO A 88 -8.07 -7.17 -14.32
N GLU A 89 -6.95 -6.44 -14.38
CA GLU A 89 -5.82 -6.72 -15.27
C GLU A 89 -4.51 -6.65 -14.47
N LEU A 90 -3.94 -7.81 -14.13
CA LEU A 90 -2.80 -7.87 -13.22
C LEU A 90 -1.50 -7.40 -13.85
N ASP A 91 -1.14 -7.93 -15.02
CA ASP A 91 0.14 -7.64 -15.67
C ASP A 91 0.30 -6.15 -16.02
N PRO A 92 -0.70 -5.48 -16.63
CA PRO A 92 -0.58 -4.05 -16.94
C PRO A 92 -0.45 -3.18 -15.69
N VAL A 93 -1.21 -3.48 -14.63
CA VAL A 93 -1.13 -2.72 -13.37
C VAL A 93 0.22 -2.93 -12.70
N TYR A 94 0.71 -4.17 -12.62
CA TYR A 94 2.03 -4.46 -12.07
C TYR A 94 3.13 -3.67 -12.81
N GLN A 95 3.15 -3.71 -14.13
CA GLN A 95 4.15 -3.00 -14.94
C GLN A 95 4.06 -1.48 -14.78
N ALA A 96 2.85 -0.92 -14.69
CA ALA A 96 2.64 0.50 -14.43
C ALA A 96 3.21 0.91 -13.06
N LEU A 97 2.94 0.13 -12.01
CA LEU A 97 3.47 0.39 -10.67
C LEU A 97 5.01 0.36 -10.64
N VAL A 98 5.62 -0.64 -11.26
CA VAL A 98 7.10 -0.73 -11.40
C VAL A 98 7.65 0.49 -12.15
N ALA A 99 7.00 0.93 -13.24
CA ALA A 99 7.38 2.14 -13.97
C ALA A 99 7.27 3.41 -13.12
N HIS A 100 6.37 3.45 -12.13
CA HIS A 100 6.26 4.51 -11.12
C HIS A 100 7.24 4.34 -9.95
N GLY A 101 8.18 3.40 -10.01
CA GLY A 101 9.22 3.21 -8.99
C GLY A 101 8.83 2.26 -7.85
N ALA A 102 7.80 1.44 -8.03
CA ALA A 102 7.53 0.34 -7.11
C ALA A 102 8.68 -0.68 -7.12
N GLY A 103 8.96 -1.29 -5.96
CA GLY A 103 9.84 -2.45 -5.88
C GLY A 103 9.14 -3.71 -6.37
N GLU A 104 9.91 -4.61 -7.00
CA GLU A 104 9.41 -5.90 -7.50
C GLU A 104 9.59 -6.99 -6.43
N ALA A 105 8.53 -7.30 -5.67
CA ALA A 105 8.59 -8.31 -4.60
C ALA A 105 8.25 -9.72 -5.12
N VAL A 106 7.12 -9.86 -5.82
CA VAL A 106 6.71 -11.12 -6.47
C VAL A 106 6.09 -10.78 -7.84
N PRO A 107 6.61 -11.34 -8.95
CA PRO A 107 6.04 -11.08 -10.27
C PRO A 107 4.63 -11.71 -10.41
N PRO A 108 3.82 -11.24 -11.39
CA PRO A 108 2.51 -11.82 -11.66
C PRO A 108 2.53 -13.33 -11.87
N GLY A 109 1.70 -14.05 -11.14
CA GLY A 109 1.64 -15.51 -11.19
C GLY A 109 0.42 -16.11 -10.47
N PRO A 110 0.33 -17.44 -10.37
CA PRO A 110 -0.74 -18.10 -9.61
C PRO A 110 -0.70 -17.70 -8.13
N SER A 111 -1.87 -17.43 -7.55
CA SER A 111 -2.03 -17.25 -6.11
C SER A 111 -2.31 -18.58 -5.39
N PRO A 112 -2.23 -18.65 -4.06
CA PRO A 112 -2.74 -19.79 -3.29
C PRO A 112 -4.24 -20.05 -3.46
N GLU A 113 -5.03 -19.02 -3.82
CA GLU A 113 -6.45 -19.17 -4.16
C GLU A 113 -6.59 -19.77 -5.58
N PRO A 114 -7.18 -20.97 -5.74
CA PRO A 114 -7.25 -21.63 -7.04
C PRO A 114 -7.96 -20.79 -8.10
N GLY A 115 -7.32 -20.64 -9.26
CA GLY A 115 -7.88 -19.88 -10.39
C GLY A 115 -7.72 -18.36 -10.30
N ILE A 116 -7.10 -17.85 -9.23
CA ILE A 116 -6.79 -16.42 -9.05
C ILE A 116 -5.29 -16.20 -9.24
N ARG A 117 -4.93 -15.10 -9.91
CA ARG A 117 -3.56 -14.62 -10.06
C ARG A 117 -3.26 -13.51 -9.06
N MET A 118 -2.02 -13.41 -8.63
CA MET A 118 -1.54 -12.35 -7.74
C MET A 118 -0.15 -11.86 -8.15
N ALA A 119 0.19 -10.67 -7.69
CA ALA A 119 1.55 -10.12 -7.71
C ALA A 119 1.79 -9.30 -6.43
N TRP A 120 3.05 -9.03 -6.13
CA TRP A 120 3.42 -8.19 -4.99
C TRP A 120 4.42 -7.14 -5.43
N VAL A 121 4.16 -5.90 -5.01
CA VAL A 121 5.09 -4.79 -5.17
C VAL A 121 5.39 -4.19 -3.80
N THR A 122 6.42 -3.34 -3.73
CA THR A 122 6.59 -2.43 -2.60
C THR A 122 6.35 -0.99 -3.02
N ASP A 123 5.86 -0.17 -2.10
CA ASP A 123 6.01 1.28 -2.24
C ASP A 123 7.52 1.68 -2.17
N PRO A 124 7.87 2.96 -2.44
CA PRO A 124 9.24 3.45 -2.37
C PRO A 124 9.94 3.29 -1.01
N GLU A 125 9.19 3.05 0.07
CA GLU A 125 9.72 2.82 1.41
C GLU A 125 9.79 1.34 1.81
N GLY A 126 9.42 0.42 0.92
CA GLY A 126 9.50 -1.02 1.13
C GLY A 126 8.27 -1.65 1.79
N ASN A 127 7.13 -0.93 1.87
CA ASN A 127 5.89 -1.51 2.38
C ASN A 127 5.25 -2.41 1.33
N LEU A 128 4.92 -3.64 1.70
CA LEU A 128 4.33 -4.63 0.79
C LEU A 128 2.89 -4.29 0.43
N ILE A 129 2.57 -4.40 -0.85
CA ILE A 129 1.23 -4.25 -1.43
C ILE A 129 0.93 -5.46 -2.28
N GLU A 130 -0.16 -6.17 -1.95
CA GLU A 130 -0.65 -7.30 -2.73
C GLU A 130 -1.63 -6.84 -3.82
N LEU A 131 -1.43 -7.32 -5.04
CA LEU A 131 -2.32 -7.12 -6.18
C LEU A 131 -3.00 -8.45 -6.49
N ILE A 132 -4.33 -8.46 -6.52
CA ILE A 132 -5.12 -9.66 -6.78
C ILE A 132 -5.95 -9.46 -8.06
N GLU A 133 -5.83 -10.39 -9.00
CA GLU A 133 -6.61 -10.36 -10.24
C GLU A 133 -8.05 -10.80 -9.97
N LYS A 134 -8.96 -9.83 -9.80
CA LYS A 134 -10.40 -10.02 -9.58
C LYS A 134 -11.16 -8.95 -10.34
N ASN A 135 -12.29 -9.33 -10.94
CA ASN A 135 -13.20 -8.35 -11.52
C ASN A 135 -13.69 -7.39 -10.43
N ALA A 136 -13.70 -6.08 -10.72
CA ALA A 136 -14.29 -5.11 -9.82
C ALA A 136 -15.79 -5.41 -9.66
N GLU A 137 -16.25 -5.61 -8.42
CA GLU A 137 -17.68 -5.61 -8.08
C GLU A 137 -18.26 -4.18 -8.11
#